data_AF-A0A9Q1KMT8-F1
#
_entry.id   AF-A0A9Q1KMT8-F1
#
_cell.length_a   1.000
_cell.length_b   1.000
_cell.length_c   1.000
_cell.angle_alpha   90.00
_cell.angle_beta   90.00
_cell.angle_gamma   90.00
#
_symmetry.space_group_name_H-M   'P 1'
#
loop_
_entity.id
_entity.type
_entity.pdbx_description
1 polymer ?
#
loop_
_entity_poly.entity_id
_entity_poly.type
_entity_poly.pdbx_seq_one_letter_code
_entity_poly.pdbx_strand_id
1 'polypeptide(L)'
;MLLLSLLISVSFESSHGSEIAIHWGQNGNEGSLKEACNTGNYGIVILASLDIFGIGQTPELNFAGHCNASNNGCTSLSNEISACQNQHIQALLSIRGSAGILKGIDFDIELGHDQFWDDLAKALAAHNIGKQRVVLSAGPQCPFPDATLNTAIATGLFDYVWVQFFNNPPCQYGGSADNLLNSWKQWTSVKAKKLFLG
;
A
#
# COMPACT_ATOMS: atom_id res chain seq x y z
N MET A 1 37.51 -42.00 13.75
CA MET A 1 36.23 -41.26 13.73
C MET A 1 36.55 -39.78 13.56
N LEU A 2 36.23 -39.19 12.41
CA LEU A 2 36.13 -37.73 12.33
C LEU A 2 34.77 -37.33 12.91
N LEU A 3 34.75 -36.41 13.89
CA LEU A 3 33.52 -35.74 14.29
C LEU A 3 33.27 -34.61 13.29
N LEU A 4 32.24 -34.75 12.46
CA LEU A 4 31.79 -33.66 11.60
C LEU A 4 30.93 -32.71 12.44
N SER A 5 31.48 -31.57 12.84
CA SER A 5 30.76 -30.55 13.61
C SER A 5 29.70 -29.89 12.72
N LEU A 6 28.45 -30.31 12.85
CA LEU A 6 27.32 -29.73 12.13
C LEU A 6 27.04 -28.31 12.67
N LEU A 7 27.55 -27.29 11.99
CA LEU A 7 27.16 -25.90 12.23
C LEU A 7 25.71 -25.72 11.79
N ILE A 8 24.78 -25.83 12.74
CA ILE A 8 23.38 -25.46 12.54
C ILE A 8 23.34 -23.94 12.44
N SER A 9 23.33 -23.44 11.21
CA SER A 9 23.00 -22.05 10.91
C SER A 9 21.55 -21.79 11.32
N VAL A 10 21.33 -21.36 12.57
CA VAL A 10 20.05 -20.84 13.01
C VAL A 10 19.83 -19.53 12.27
N SER A 11 19.17 -19.60 11.12
CA SER A 11 18.58 -18.45 10.47
C SER A 11 17.50 -17.92 11.42
N PHE A 12 17.86 -16.88 12.17
CA PHE A 12 16.88 -15.98 12.76
C PHE A 12 16.11 -15.38 11.58
N GLU A 13 14.97 -15.97 11.23
CA GLU A 13 13.89 -15.18 10.69
C GLU A 13 13.64 -14.09 11.73
N SER A 14 14.03 -12.87 11.39
CA SER A 14 13.62 -11.71 12.15
C SER A 14 12.11 -11.79 12.26
N SER A 15 11.58 -11.93 13.48
CA SER A 15 10.18 -11.66 13.74
C SER A 15 9.89 -10.32 13.09
N HIS A 16 9.13 -10.34 11.99
CA HIS A 16 8.66 -9.12 11.36
C HIS A 16 7.69 -8.52 12.36
N GLY A 17 8.21 -7.68 13.26
CA GLY A 17 7.41 -6.90 14.19
C GLY A 17 6.32 -6.22 13.40
N SER A 18 5.09 -6.26 13.93
CA SER A 18 3.88 -5.85 13.23
C SER A 18 4.06 -4.50 12.56
N GLU A 19 4.22 -4.52 11.25
CA GLU A 19 4.51 -3.33 10.45
C GLU A 19 3.20 -2.53 10.34
N ILE A 20 3.21 -1.27 10.76
CA ILE A 20 2.06 -0.39 10.61
C ILE A 20 2.23 0.38 9.29
N ALA A 21 1.20 0.30 8.45
CA ALA A 21 1.03 1.13 7.28
C ALA A 21 0.02 2.24 7.61
N ILE A 22 0.26 3.48 7.15
CA ILE A 22 -0.61 4.62 7.42
C ILE A 22 -0.83 5.46 6.17
N HIS A 23 -2.08 5.86 5.93
CA HIS A 23 -2.44 6.85 4.93
C HIS A 23 -2.20 8.27 5.47
N TRP A 24 -1.59 9.13 4.68
CA TRP A 24 -1.29 10.53 5.01
C TRP A 24 -1.61 11.43 3.81
N GLY A 25 -2.16 12.61 4.06
CA GLY A 25 -2.30 13.68 3.06
C GLY A 25 -3.72 14.20 2.87
N GLN A 26 -4.72 13.61 3.53
CA GLN A 26 -6.13 13.98 3.35
C GLN A 26 -6.68 14.93 4.44
N ASN A 27 -5.84 15.38 5.38
CA ASN A 27 -6.23 16.36 6.40
C ASN A 27 -5.07 17.32 6.70
N GLY A 28 -5.17 18.58 6.30
CA GLY A 28 -4.14 19.60 6.53
C GLY A 28 -3.75 19.86 8.00
N ASN A 29 -4.45 19.27 8.97
CA ASN A 29 -4.12 19.32 10.40
C ASN A 29 -3.50 18.02 10.94
N GLU A 30 -3.20 17.03 10.10
CA GLU A 30 -2.60 15.73 10.51
C GLU A 30 -1.09 15.78 10.77
N GLY A 31 -0.48 16.96 10.62
CA GLY A 31 0.97 17.16 10.69
C GLY A 31 1.67 16.88 9.36
N SER A 32 2.94 17.23 9.27
CA SER A 32 3.78 16.99 8.09
C SER A 32 4.10 15.50 7.91
N LEU A 33 4.40 15.07 6.69
CA LEU A 33 4.81 13.70 6.39
C LEU A 33 6.10 13.35 7.16
N LYS A 34 7.02 14.31 7.29
CA LYS A 34 8.22 14.17 8.10
C LYS A 34 7.92 13.93 9.58
N GLU A 35 6.93 14.62 10.17
CA GLU A 35 6.52 14.39 11.55
C GLU A 35 5.92 12.99 11.74
N ALA A 36 5.05 12.55 10.81
CA ALA A 36 4.51 11.20 10.82
C ALA A 36 5.63 10.13 10.80
N CYS A 37 6.61 10.27 9.91
CA CYS A 37 7.75 9.37 9.83
C CYS A 37 8.64 9.40 11.08
N ASN A 38 8.83 10.57 11.70
CA ASN A 38 9.63 10.71 12.92
C ASN A 38 8.95 10.15 14.19
N THR A 39 7.69 9.71 14.12
CA THR A 39 7.04 9.02 15.25
C THR A 39 7.70 7.67 15.58
N GLY A 40 8.38 7.05 14.60
CA GLY A 40 8.93 5.70 14.73
C GLY A 40 7.88 4.58 14.72
N ASN A 41 6.60 4.89 14.50
CA ASN A 41 5.50 3.91 14.57
C ASN A 41 5.24 3.18 13.25
N TYR A 42 5.65 3.75 12.11
CA TYR A 42 5.23 3.30 10.77
C TYR A 42 6.39 2.72 9.97
N GLY A 43 6.19 1.55 9.35
CA GLY A 43 7.12 1.01 8.35
C GLY A 43 6.76 1.39 6.92
N ILE A 44 5.49 1.74 6.68
CA ILE A 44 4.96 2.15 5.39
C ILE A 44 4.13 3.43 5.58
N VAL A 45 4.38 4.45 4.74
CA VAL A 45 3.54 5.64 4.60
C VAL A 45 2.97 5.69 3.18
N ILE A 46 1.67 5.91 3.09
CA ILE A 46 0.90 5.89 1.86
C ILE A 46 0.41 7.31 1.62
N LEU A 47 0.95 7.98 0.60
CA LEU A 47 0.57 9.34 0.25
C LEU A 47 -0.77 9.31 -0.49
N ALA A 48 -1.83 9.75 0.19
CA ALA A 48 -3.19 9.84 -0.34
C ALA A 48 -3.50 11.31 -0.72
N SER A 49 -3.86 11.62 -1.97
CA SER A 49 -4.07 10.70 -3.09
C SER A 49 -3.90 11.38 -4.45
N LEU A 50 -3.87 10.55 -5.49
CA LEU A 50 -3.95 10.98 -6.88
C LEU A 50 -5.36 10.75 -7.42
N ASP A 51 -6.18 11.81 -7.37
CA ASP A 51 -7.63 11.75 -7.46
C ASP A 51 -8.17 11.71 -8.89
N ILE A 52 -7.64 12.58 -9.76
CA ILE A 52 -8.07 12.71 -11.16
C ILE A 52 -7.13 11.91 -12.04
N PHE A 53 -7.68 11.01 -12.85
CA PHE A 53 -6.93 10.14 -13.76
C PHE A 53 -7.86 9.49 -14.81
N GLY A 54 -7.29 8.76 -15.77
CA GLY A 54 -8.06 7.97 -16.75
C GLY A 54 -8.19 8.63 -18.13
N ILE A 55 -9.11 8.13 -18.95
CA ILE A 55 -9.15 8.38 -20.40
C ILE A 55 -9.21 9.88 -20.72
N GLY A 56 -8.11 10.42 -21.26
CA GLY A 56 -7.99 11.82 -21.70
C GLY A 56 -7.81 12.86 -20.57
N GLN A 57 -7.74 12.44 -19.30
CA GLN A 57 -7.57 13.35 -18.16
C GLN A 57 -6.09 13.51 -17.81
N THR A 58 -5.68 14.75 -17.49
CA THR A 58 -4.36 15.02 -16.89
C THR A 58 -4.39 14.56 -15.42
N PRO A 59 -3.42 13.74 -14.96
CA PRO A 59 -3.34 13.34 -13.55
C PRO A 59 -3.17 14.53 -12.60
N GLU A 60 -3.98 14.62 -11.54
CA GLU A 60 -3.88 15.70 -10.52
C GLU A 60 -3.83 15.15 -9.08
N LEU A 61 -2.74 15.49 -8.38
CA LEU A 61 -2.49 15.14 -6.98
C LEU A 61 -3.29 16.03 -6.04
N ASN A 62 -3.88 15.44 -5.01
CA ASN A 62 -4.59 16.13 -3.96
C ASN A 62 -4.04 15.70 -2.59
N PHE A 63 -3.37 16.63 -1.92
CA PHE A 63 -2.92 16.48 -0.53
C PHE A 63 -3.63 17.47 0.40
N ALA A 64 -4.94 17.65 0.17
CA ALA A 64 -5.84 18.50 0.92
C ALA A 64 -5.25 19.90 1.21
N GLY A 65 -4.96 20.19 2.47
CA GLY A 65 -4.42 21.49 2.91
C GLY A 65 -2.90 21.60 2.90
N HIS A 66 -2.16 20.52 2.63
CA HIS A 66 -0.69 20.49 2.78
C HIS A 66 0.05 21.22 1.66
N CYS A 67 -0.43 21.09 0.42
CA CYS A 67 0.15 21.74 -0.74
C CYS A 67 -0.83 21.77 -1.93
N ASN A 68 -0.56 22.63 -2.90
CA ASN A 68 -1.29 22.68 -4.18
C ASN A 68 -0.41 22.07 -5.28
N ALA A 69 -0.94 21.08 -6.02
CA ALA A 69 -0.22 20.43 -7.11
C ALA A 69 -0.22 21.28 -8.39
N SER A 70 -1.35 21.91 -8.69
CA SER A 70 -1.61 22.71 -9.90
C SER A 70 -0.68 23.93 -10.04
N ASN A 71 0.01 24.36 -8.97
CA ASN A 71 1.01 25.44 -8.98
C ASN A 71 2.45 24.99 -8.63
N ASN A 72 2.74 23.67 -8.66
CA ASN A 72 4.01 23.05 -8.22
C ASN A 72 4.35 23.21 -6.72
N GLY A 73 3.41 23.65 -5.88
CA GLY A 73 3.59 23.83 -4.44
C GLY A 73 3.93 22.54 -3.67
N CYS A 74 3.58 21.37 -4.21
CA CYS A 74 3.89 20.06 -3.60
C CYS A 74 5.35 19.58 -3.77
N THR A 75 6.22 20.36 -4.42
CA THR A 75 7.64 19.99 -4.63
C THR A 75 8.44 19.82 -3.33
N SER A 76 8.03 20.48 -2.24
CA SER A 76 8.61 20.33 -0.90
C SER A 76 8.53 18.90 -0.34
N LEU A 77 7.45 18.16 -0.67
CA LEU A 77 7.22 16.80 -0.18
C LEU A 77 8.34 15.82 -0.56
N SER A 78 9.07 16.08 -1.65
CA SER A 78 10.24 15.27 -2.05
C SER A 78 11.29 15.16 -0.94
N ASN A 79 11.50 16.24 -0.17
CA ASN A 79 12.44 16.25 0.97
C ASN A 79 11.90 15.44 2.16
N GLU A 80 10.59 15.44 2.38
CA GLU A 80 9.95 14.70 3.47
C GLU A 80 9.88 13.21 3.16
N ILE A 81 9.51 12.84 1.93
CA ILE A 81 9.61 11.48 1.39
C ILE A 81 11.05 10.95 1.56
N SER A 82 12.06 11.77 1.23
CA SER A 82 13.46 11.40 1.43
C SER A 82 13.82 11.20 2.91
N ALA A 83 13.28 12.01 3.81
CA ALA A 83 13.48 11.86 5.26
C ALA A 83 12.86 10.57 5.82
N CYS A 84 11.70 10.13 5.29
CA CYS A 84 11.11 8.82 5.59
C CYS A 84 11.98 7.68 5.05
N GLN A 85 12.38 7.75 3.78
CA GLN A 85 13.17 6.71 3.12
C GLN A 85 14.55 6.49 3.77
N ASN A 86 15.16 7.56 4.30
CA ASN A 86 16.41 7.50 5.07
C ASN A 86 16.25 6.81 6.44
N GLN A 87 15.03 6.68 6.96
CA GLN A 87 14.68 5.93 8.17
C GLN A 87 14.20 4.49 7.83
N HIS A 88 14.45 4.03 6.61
CA HIS A 88 13.97 2.75 6.05
C HIS A 88 12.44 2.60 5.94
N ILE A 89 11.69 3.70 6.10
CA ILE A 89 10.23 3.73 5.91
C ILE A 89 9.92 3.73 4.40
N GLN A 90 9.01 2.86 3.97
CA GLN A 90 8.57 2.77 2.58
C GLN A 90 7.54 3.85 2.29
N ALA A 91 7.75 4.64 1.24
CA ALA A 91 6.80 5.65 0.77
C ALA A 91 6.16 5.20 -0.55
N LEU A 92 4.83 5.08 -0.56
CA LEU A 92 4.00 4.64 -1.68
C LEU A 92 3.03 5.76 -2.06
N LEU A 93 2.67 5.87 -3.34
CA LEU A 93 1.54 6.72 -3.76
C LEU A 93 0.26 5.90 -3.70
N SER A 94 -0.74 6.30 -2.91
CA SER A 94 -2.11 5.85 -3.18
C SER A 94 -2.59 6.52 -4.45
N ILE A 95 -2.81 5.68 -5.45
CA ILE A 95 -3.34 6.11 -6.71
C ILE A 95 -4.79 5.69 -6.86
N ARG A 96 -5.52 6.64 -7.43
CA ARG A 96 -6.42 6.29 -8.52
C ARG A 96 -5.68 6.38 -9.90
N GLY A 97 -4.69 7.29 -10.16
CA GLY A 97 -3.59 7.06 -11.16
C GLY A 97 -2.79 8.29 -11.72
N SER A 98 -1.45 8.37 -11.91
CA SER A 98 -0.25 7.55 -11.62
C SER A 98 1.03 8.45 -11.37
N ALA A 99 2.19 7.90 -10.96
CA ALA A 99 3.17 8.58 -10.07
C ALA A 99 4.41 9.32 -10.65
N GLY A 100 5.06 10.11 -9.76
CA GLY A 100 6.46 10.60 -9.88
C GLY A 100 7.50 9.68 -9.20
N ILE A 101 8.57 10.23 -8.59
CA ILE A 101 9.70 9.47 -7.99
C ILE A 101 9.30 8.80 -6.65
N LEU A 102 8.42 7.80 -6.71
CA LEU A 102 7.98 7.01 -5.55
C LEU A 102 8.37 5.53 -5.74
N LYS A 103 8.60 4.82 -4.63
CA LYS A 103 9.12 3.43 -4.65
C LYS A 103 8.06 2.39 -5.03
N GLY A 104 6.80 2.80 -5.04
CA GLY A 104 5.69 1.93 -5.35
C GLY A 104 4.36 2.67 -5.40
N ILE A 105 3.36 1.85 -5.65
CA ILE A 105 2.04 2.24 -6.14
C ILE A 105 1.01 1.44 -5.34
N ASP A 106 0.07 2.14 -4.73
CA ASP A 106 -1.05 1.56 -4.02
C ASP A 106 -2.37 1.73 -4.79
N PHE A 107 -3.12 0.65 -4.93
CA PHE A 107 -4.40 0.58 -5.62
C PHE A 107 -5.54 0.72 -4.61
N ASP A 108 -6.03 1.94 -4.40
CA ASP A 108 -7.23 2.26 -3.60
C ASP A 108 -8.41 2.57 -4.54
N ILE A 109 -8.93 1.54 -5.20
CA ILE A 109 -9.95 1.66 -6.26
C ILE A 109 -11.32 1.21 -5.76
N GLU A 110 -11.99 2.14 -5.09
CA GLU A 110 -13.29 1.91 -4.44
C GLU A 110 -14.52 2.05 -5.35
N LEU A 111 -14.38 2.75 -6.48
CA LEU A 111 -15.48 3.06 -7.39
C LEU A 111 -14.98 3.13 -8.83
N GLY A 112 -15.69 2.46 -9.74
CA GLY A 112 -15.40 2.45 -11.17
C GLY A 112 -15.78 1.13 -11.83
N HIS A 113 -15.11 0.82 -12.94
CA HIS A 113 -15.16 -0.50 -13.57
C HIS A 113 -14.07 -1.42 -12.97
N ASP A 114 -14.30 -2.72 -13.01
CA ASP A 114 -13.46 -3.82 -12.51
C ASP A 114 -12.37 -4.28 -13.51
N GLN A 115 -12.29 -3.61 -14.66
CA GLN A 115 -11.48 -4.01 -15.81
C GLN A 115 -10.12 -3.30 -15.85
N PHE A 116 -9.12 -3.97 -16.42
CA PHE A 116 -7.77 -3.45 -16.72
C PHE A 116 -6.86 -3.11 -15.53
N TRP A 117 -7.32 -3.28 -14.27
CA TRP A 117 -6.46 -3.13 -13.09
C TRP A 117 -5.34 -4.18 -13.05
N ASP A 118 -5.61 -5.38 -13.54
CA ASP A 118 -4.63 -6.44 -13.73
C ASP A 118 -3.61 -6.08 -14.83
N ASP A 119 -4.05 -5.46 -15.93
CA ASP A 119 -3.17 -4.94 -16.98
C ASP A 119 -2.32 -3.77 -16.49
N LEU A 120 -2.85 -2.87 -15.67
CA LEU A 120 -2.06 -1.81 -15.03
C LEU A 120 -1.01 -2.40 -14.08
N ALA A 121 -1.37 -3.40 -13.26
CA ALA A 121 -0.43 -4.08 -12.37
C ALA A 121 0.69 -4.79 -13.17
N LYS A 122 0.36 -5.46 -14.29
CA LYS A 122 1.35 -6.05 -15.22
C LYS A 122 2.25 -4.97 -15.83
N ALA A 123 1.68 -3.86 -16.29
CA ALA A 123 2.43 -2.78 -16.92
C ALA A 123 3.43 -2.12 -15.95
N LEU A 124 3.01 -1.84 -14.71
CA LEU A 124 3.89 -1.34 -13.65
C LEU A 124 4.99 -2.35 -13.30
N ALA A 125 4.64 -3.63 -13.18
CA ALA A 125 5.62 -4.69 -12.93
C ALA A 125 6.63 -4.88 -14.10
N ALA A 126 6.27 -4.52 -15.33
CA ALA A 126 7.18 -4.53 -16.47
C ALA A 126 8.24 -3.40 -16.43
N HIS A 127 8.07 -2.37 -15.58
CA HIS A 127 9.03 -1.28 -15.40
C HIS A 127 10.15 -1.61 -14.39
N ASN A 128 10.23 -2.85 -13.90
CA ASN A 128 11.29 -3.29 -12.98
C ASN A 128 12.65 -3.36 -13.70
N ILE A 129 13.64 -2.58 -13.24
CA ILE A 129 14.98 -2.51 -13.85
C ILE A 129 16.04 -3.00 -12.85
N GLY A 130 16.62 -4.18 -13.12
CA GLY A 130 17.67 -4.77 -12.29
C GLY A 130 17.19 -5.05 -10.86
N LYS A 131 17.74 -4.33 -9.87
CA LYS A 131 17.30 -4.41 -8.46
C LYS A 131 16.19 -3.41 -8.10
N GLN A 132 15.87 -2.47 -8.99
CA GLN A 132 14.85 -1.47 -8.74
C GLN A 132 13.48 -2.02 -9.17
N ARG A 133 12.74 -2.53 -8.19
CA ARG A 133 11.37 -3.03 -8.34
C ARG A 133 10.37 -1.96 -7.90
N VAL A 134 9.29 -1.79 -8.67
CA VAL A 134 8.08 -1.08 -8.26
C VAL A 134 7.36 -1.95 -7.22
N VAL A 135 7.19 -1.43 -6.00
CA VAL A 135 6.35 -2.06 -4.99
C VAL A 135 4.88 -1.85 -5.36
N LEU A 136 4.05 -2.89 -5.25
CA LEU A 136 2.62 -2.80 -5.52
C LEU A 136 1.83 -3.16 -4.26
N SER A 137 0.86 -2.32 -3.89
CA SER A 137 -0.11 -2.62 -2.84
C SER A 137 -1.54 -2.39 -3.29
N ALA A 138 -2.51 -2.96 -2.58
CA ALA A 138 -3.93 -2.81 -2.84
C ALA A 138 -4.71 -2.69 -1.54
N GLY A 139 -5.71 -1.81 -1.54
CA GLY A 139 -6.65 -1.62 -0.44
C GLY A 139 -8.07 -2.10 -0.75
N PRO A 140 -8.33 -3.40 -0.97
CA PRO A 140 -9.67 -3.89 -1.28
C PRO A 140 -10.62 -3.77 -0.09
N GLN A 141 -11.92 -3.73 -0.37
CA GLN A 141 -12.97 -3.82 0.65
C GLN A 141 -13.03 -5.23 1.26
N CYS A 142 -13.50 -5.38 2.49
CA CYS A 142 -13.57 -6.70 3.13
C CYS A 142 -14.51 -7.76 2.53
N PRO A 143 -15.52 -7.47 1.67
CA PRO A 143 -16.27 -8.51 0.96
C PRO A 143 -15.33 -9.30 0.05
N PHE A 144 -15.40 -10.64 0.12
CA PHE A 144 -14.53 -11.52 -0.65
C PHE A 144 -15.33 -12.33 -1.69
N PRO A 145 -14.88 -12.42 -2.96
CA PRO A 145 -13.81 -11.61 -3.56
C PRO A 145 -14.20 -10.13 -3.66
N ASP A 146 -13.21 -9.25 -3.64
CA ASP A 146 -13.43 -7.82 -3.86
C ASP A 146 -13.98 -7.53 -5.26
N ALA A 147 -14.89 -6.57 -5.38
CA ALA A 147 -15.63 -6.31 -6.60
C ALA A 147 -14.79 -5.65 -7.73
N THR A 148 -13.68 -4.99 -7.39
CA THR A 148 -12.93 -4.13 -8.32
C THR A 148 -11.48 -4.59 -8.51
N LEU A 149 -10.82 -5.03 -7.44
CA LEU A 149 -9.40 -5.36 -7.39
C LEU A 149 -9.10 -6.87 -7.42
N ASN A 150 -10.11 -7.74 -7.35
CA ASN A 150 -9.89 -9.20 -7.35
C ASN A 150 -9.11 -9.70 -8.58
N THR A 151 -9.40 -9.17 -9.78
CA THR A 151 -8.66 -9.50 -11.01
C THR A 151 -7.18 -9.12 -10.92
N ALA A 152 -6.89 -7.93 -10.37
CA ALA A 152 -5.54 -7.43 -10.14
C ALA A 152 -4.81 -8.26 -9.08
N ILE A 153 -5.41 -8.49 -7.91
CA ILE A 153 -4.83 -9.28 -6.81
C ILE A 153 -4.54 -10.72 -7.26
N ALA A 154 -5.42 -11.32 -8.08
CA ALA A 154 -5.24 -12.66 -8.63
C ALA A 154 -3.98 -12.83 -9.51
N THR A 155 -3.38 -11.73 -10.03
CA THR A 155 -2.10 -11.78 -10.75
C THR A 155 -0.93 -12.25 -9.88
N GLY A 156 -1.02 -12.08 -8.56
CA GLY A 156 0.08 -12.37 -7.62
C GLY A 156 1.25 -11.37 -7.68
N LEU A 157 1.07 -10.19 -8.28
CA LEU A 157 2.12 -9.17 -8.42
C LEU A 157 2.27 -8.26 -7.19
N PHE A 158 1.26 -8.21 -6.32
CA PHE A 158 1.16 -7.33 -5.17
C PHE A 158 2.06 -7.78 -4.01
N ASP A 159 2.85 -6.86 -3.46
CA ASP A 159 3.63 -7.07 -2.24
C ASP A 159 2.71 -7.08 -1.02
N TYR A 160 1.81 -6.08 -0.94
CA TYR A 160 0.98 -5.82 0.25
C TYR A 160 -0.49 -5.77 -0.13
N VAL A 161 -1.36 -6.30 0.73
CA VAL A 161 -2.81 -6.10 0.62
C VAL A 161 -3.31 -5.68 2.00
N TRP A 162 -3.93 -4.49 2.11
CA TRP A 162 -4.59 -4.01 3.33
C TRP A 162 -6.09 -4.03 3.13
N VAL A 163 -6.73 -5.10 3.60
CA VAL A 163 -8.17 -5.27 3.43
C VAL A 163 -8.88 -4.33 4.40
N GLN A 164 -9.79 -3.49 3.88
CA GLN A 164 -10.53 -2.49 4.65
C GLN A 164 -11.68 -3.17 5.41
N PHE A 165 -11.52 -3.43 6.71
CA PHE A 165 -12.52 -4.07 7.59
C PHE A 165 -13.48 -3.07 8.24
N PHE A 166 -13.89 -2.06 7.48
CA PHE A 166 -14.83 -1.01 7.86
C PHE A 166 -15.79 -0.69 6.70
N ASN A 167 -16.81 0.13 6.96
CA ASN A 167 -17.90 0.51 6.04
C ASN A 167 -18.72 -0.64 5.40
N ASN A 168 -18.45 -1.90 5.77
CA ASN A 168 -19.07 -3.10 5.22
C ASN A 168 -19.59 -4.01 6.34
N PRO A 169 -20.84 -3.82 6.81
CA PRO A 169 -21.46 -4.62 7.88
C PRO A 169 -21.31 -6.15 7.80
N PRO A 170 -21.32 -6.80 6.60
CA PRO A 170 -21.16 -8.26 6.49
C PRO A 170 -19.79 -8.80 6.90
N CYS A 171 -18.74 -7.99 6.92
CA CYS A 171 -17.36 -8.43 7.14
C CYS A 171 -16.55 -7.56 8.11
N GLN A 172 -17.04 -6.38 8.51
CA GLN A 172 -16.41 -5.56 9.56
C GLN A 172 -16.68 -6.09 10.99
N TYR A 173 -16.07 -5.45 12.00
CA TYR A 173 -16.46 -5.62 13.39
C TYR A 173 -17.88 -5.04 13.66
N GLY A 174 -18.74 -5.84 14.30
CA GLY A 174 -20.16 -5.52 14.51
C GLY A 174 -20.66 -5.80 15.93
N GLY A 175 -19.81 -5.67 16.94
CA GLY A 175 -20.09 -6.09 18.33
C GLY A 175 -19.63 -7.53 18.64
N SER A 176 -19.32 -8.31 17.60
CA SER A 176 -18.44 -9.48 17.64
C SER A 176 -17.39 -9.37 16.54
N ALA A 177 -16.27 -10.09 16.71
CA ALA A 177 -15.23 -10.23 15.70
C ALA A 177 -15.54 -11.34 14.66
N ASP A 178 -16.63 -12.10 14.81
CA ASP A 178 -16.90 -13.28 13.97
C ASP A 178 -16.93 -12.98 12.46
N ASN A 179 -17.60 -11.91 12.05
CA ASN A 179 -17.68 -11.48 10.63
C ASN A 179 -16.29 -11.15 10.08
N LEU A 180 -15.51 -10.36 10.82
CA LEU A 180 -14.13 -9.99 10.49
C LEU A 180 -13.23 -11.22 10.41
N LEU A 181 -13.26 -12.09 11.42
CA LEU A 181 -12.43 -13.31 11.44
C LEU A 181 -12.83 -14.32 10.35
N ASN A 182 -14.09 -14.35 9.93
CA ASN A 182 -14.55 -15.22 8.85
C ASN A 182 -14.21 -14.67 7.45
N SER A 183 -14.20 -13.35 7.26
CA SER A 183 -13.68 -12.73 6.03
C SER A 183 -12.15 -12.80 5.98
N TRP A 184 -11.44 -12.49 7.08
CA TRP A 184 -9.98 -12.60 7.20
C TRP A 184 -9.45 -13.96 6.75
N LYS A 185 -10.08 -15.07 7.18
CA LYS A 185 -9.72 -16.43 6.74
C LYS A 185 -9.76 -16.60 5.22
N GLN A 186 -10.72 -15.97 4.52
CA GLN A 186 -10.81 -16.01 3.06
C GLN A 186 -9.66 -15.20 2.44
N TRP A 187 -9.43 -13.99 2.95
CA TRP A 187 -8.33 -13.12 2.54
C TRP A 187 -6.94 -13.72 2.75
N THR A 188 -6.72 -14.58 3.75
CA THR A 188 -5.42 -15.29 3.93
C THR A 188 -5.05 -16.23 2.77
N SER A 189 -5.96 -16.49 1.83
CA SER A 189 -5.67 -17.31 0.62
C SER A 189 -5.10 -16.52 -0.57
N VAL A 190 -5.07 -15.18 -0.52
CA VAL A 190 -4.61 -14.36 -1.66
C VAL A 190 -3.09 -14.43 -1.85
N LYS A 191 -2.66 -14.23 -3.11
CA LYS A 191 -1.24 -14.24 -3.48
C LYS A 191 -0.61 -12.85 -3.28
N ALA A 192 -0.28 -12.53 -2.03
CA ALA A 192 0.50 -11.34 -1.66
C ALA A 192 1.70 -11.74 -0.78
N LYS A 193 2.70 -10.87 -0.62
CA LYS A 193 3.83 -11.13 0.29
C LYS A 193 3.47 -10.88 1.76
N LYS A 194 2.61 -9.90 2.03
CA LYS A 194 2.00 -9.65 3.34
C LYS A 194 0.53 -9.24 3.18
N LEU A 195 -0.29 -9.67 4.14
CA LEU A 195 -1.68 -9.25 4.31
C LEU A 195 -1.77 -8.41 5.60
N PHE A 196 -2.47 -7.28 5.54
CA PHE A 196 -2.68 -6.35 6.64
C PHE A 196 -4.18 -6.21 6.93
N LEU A 197 -4.50 -5.92 8.20
CA LEU A 197 -5.83 -5.59 8.67
C LEU A 197 -5.99 -4.07 8.65
N GLY A 198 -6.88 -3.54 7.80
CA GLY A 198 -7.25 -2.12 7.74
C GLY A 198 -8.53 -1.81 8.51
#